data_AF-A0AAD8AL39-F1
#
_entry.id   AF-A0AAD8AL39-F1
#
_cell.length_a   1.000
_cell.length_b   1.000
_cell.length_c   1.000
_cell.angle_alpha   90.00
_cell.angle_beta   90.00
_cell.angle_gamma   90.00
#
_symmetry.space_group_name_H-M   'P 1'
#
loop_
_entity.id
_entity.type
_entity.pdbx_description
1 polymer ?
#
loop_
_entity_poly.entity_id
_entity_poly.type
_entity_poly.pdbx_seq_one_letter_code
_entity_poly.pdbx_strand_id
1 'polypeptide(L)'
;MNASGTWIDWQYLLDAATLLAKCRYTLQYTYPYAYYMEPGPRKELFEYQQAQLEAEIENLSWKIERAETTDRGDLEIKWILLRRDVRHF
;
A
#
# COMPACT_ATOMS: atom_id res chain seq x y z
N MET A 1 -31.60 -10.67 0.48
CA MET A 1 -30.78 -9.61 -0.15
C MET A 1 -30.48 -8.64 0.96
N ASN A 2 -29.44 -8.94 1.76
CA ASN A 2 -29.26 -8.30 3.05
C ASN A 2 -28.27 -7.16 2.88
N ALA A 3 -28.80 -5.94 2.87
CA ALA A 3 -28.03 -4.73 3.01
C ALA A 3 -27.35 -4.75 4.39
N SER A 4 -26.10 -5.18 4.43
CA SER A 4 -25.25 -5.04 5.61
C SER A 4 -23.79 -4.90 5.20
N GLY A 5 -23.52 -4.02 4.23
CA GLY A 5 -22.27 -3.27 4.23
C GLY A 5 -22.39 -2.30 5.39
N THR A 6 -21.82 -2.68 6.52
CA THR A 6 -21.96 -1.96 7.79
C THR A 6 -21.35 -0.57 7.65
N TRP A 7 -21.77 0.40 8.48
CA TRP A 7 -21.10 1.69 8.59
C TRP A 7 -19.61 1.58 9.05
N ILE A 8 -19.11 0.37 9.27
CA ILE A 8 -17.70 0.08 9.56
C ILE A 8 -16.94 -0.32 8.28
N ASP A 9 -17.61 -0.91 7.29
CA ASP A 9 -16.98 -1.41 6.06
C ASP A 9 -16.63 -0.27 5.08
N TRP A 10 -17.47 0.78 4.99
CA TRP A 10 -17.14 1.96 4.17
C TRP A 10 -16.00 2.79 4.77
N GLN A 11 -15.91 2.87 6.10
CA GLN A 11 -14.79 3.56 6.77
C GLN A 11 -13.48 2.81 6.50
N TYR A 12 -13.53 1.48 6.52
CA TYR A 12 -12.39 0.63 6.17
C TYR A 12 -11.93 0.81 4.72
N LEU A 13 -12.88 0.81 3.77
CA LEU A 13 -12.62 1.07 2.37
C LEU A 13 -12.03 2.47 2.14
N LEU A 14 -12.58 3.48 2.82
CA LEU A 14 -12.10 4.86 2.74
C LEU A 14 -10.70 5.01 3.30
N ASP A 15 -10.42 4.39 4.45
CA ASP A 15 -9.10 4.39 5.05
C ASP A 15 -8.11 3.70 4.10
N ALA A 16 -8.46 2.53 3.54
CA ALA A 16 -7.59 1.76 2.64
C ALA A 16 -7.28 2.55 1.36
N ALA A 17 -8.27 3.23 0.79
CA ALA A 17 -8.10 4.14 -0.34
C ALA A 17 -7.21 5.34 0.03
N THR A 18 -7.37 5.90 1.22
CA THR A 18 -6.54 7.01 1.73
C THR A 18 -5.09 6.57 1.93
N LEU A 19 -4.87 5.36 2.45
CA LEU A 19 -3.53 4.78 2.59
C LEU A 19 -2.90 4.54 1.22
N LEU A 20 -3.65 3.98 0.27
CA LEU A 20 -3.19 3.74 -1.09
C LEU A 20 -2.78 5.06 -1.79
N ALA A 21 -3.56 6.12 -1.62
CA ALA A 21 -3.22 7.45 -2.14
C ALA A 21 -1.91 7.99 -1.53
N LYS A 22 -1.71 7.83 -0.21
CA LYS A 22 -0.46 8.20 0.45
C LYS A 22 0.73 7.39 -0.06
N CYS A 23 0.60 6.08 -0.21
CA CYS A 23 1.67 5.23 -0.72
C CYS A 23 2.05 5.61 -2.15
N ARG A 24 1.08 5.89 -3.04
CA ARG A 24 1.35 6.39 -4.40
C ARG A 24 2.04 7.75 -4.41
N TYR A 25 1.70 8.64 -3.48
CA TYR A 25 2.38 9.92 -3.32
C TYR A 25 3.84 9.70 -2.92
N THR A 26 4.11 8.90 -1.88
CA THR A 26 5.47 8.56 -1.44
C THR A 26 6.29 7.95 -2.58
N LEU A 27 5.71 7.03 -3.35
CA LEU A 27 6.39 6.38 -4.47
C LEU A 27 6.81 7.35 -5.58
N GLN A 28 6.07 8.45 -5.79
CA GLN A 28 6.48 9.49 -6.74
C GLN A 28 7.76 10.20 -6.30
N TYR A 29 7.99 10.35 -4.99
CA TYR A 29 9.20 10.97 -4.45
C TYR A 29 10.39 10.01 -4.38
N THR A 30 10.16 8.69 -4.40
CA THR A 30 11.25 7.71 -4.41
C THR A 30 11.97 7.66 -5.77
N TYR A 31 11.30 7.91 -6.89
CA TYR A 31 11.95 7.89 -8.22
C TYR A 31 13.02 8.99 -8.42
N PRO A 32 12.75 10.29 -8.13
CA PRO A 32 13.80 11.31 -8.20
C PRO A 32 14.93 11.04 -7.21
N TYR A 33 14.61 10.51 -6.02
CA TYR A 33 15.61 10.17 -5.01
C TYR A 33 16.53 9.03 -5.48
N ALA A 34 15.99 7.97 -6.09
CA ALA A 34 16.76 6.87 -6.69
C ALA A 34 17.62 7.35 -7.87
N TYR A 35 17.14 8.33 -8.65
CA TYR A 35 17.87 8.88 -9.80
C TYR A 35 19.18 9.56 -9.39
N TYR A 36 19.17 10.36 -8.32
CA TYR A 36 20.35 11.05 -7.81
C TYR A 36 21.23 10.19 -6.89
N MET A 37 20.82 8.97 -6.57
CA MET A 37 21.60 8.07 -5.72
C MET A 37 22.78 7.45 -6.48
N GLU A 38 23.97 7.49 -5.88
CA GLU A 38 25.16 6.84 -6.44
C GLU A 38 24.95 5.32 -6.57
N PRO A 39 25.39 4.71 -7.69
CA PRO A 39 25.29 3.28 -7.87
C PRO A 39 26.12 2.54 -6.83
N GLY A 40 25.48 1.63 -6.10
CA GLY A 40 26.09 0.82 -5.05
C GLY A 40 25.08 -0.08 -4.34
N PRO A 41 25.52 -0.91 -3.37
CA PRO A 41 24.64 -1.88 -2.71
C PRO A 41 23.48 -1.23 -1.93
N ARG A 42 23.63 0.03 -1.53
CA ARG A 42 22.56 0.81 -0.90
C ARG A 42 21.45 1.20 -1.90
N LYS A 43 21.81 1.46 -3.16
CA LYS A 43 20.84 1.76 -4.23
C LYS A 43 20.06 0.51 -4.62
N GLU A 44 20.73 -0.64 -4.76
CA GLU A 44 20.06 -1.92 -5.05
C GLU A 44 19.06 -2.29 -3.96
N LEU A 45 19.42 -2.10 -2.68
CA LEU A 45 18.50 -2.32 -1.56
C LEU A 45 17.31 -1.36 -1.62
N PHE A 46 17.55 -0.08 -1.93
CA PHE A 46 16.49 0.92 -2.05
C PHE A 46 15.52 0.58 -3.20
N GLU A 47 16.04 0.20 -4.37
CA GLU A 47 15.25 -0.21 -5.53
C GLU A 47 14.45 -1.49 -5.23
N TYR A 48 15.04 -2.45 -4.53
CA TYR A 48 14.31 -3.64 -4.06
C TYR A 48 13.14 -3.28 -3.15
N GLN A 49 13.38 -2.40 -2.16
CA GLN A 49 12.31 -1.96 -1.25
C GLN A 49 11.24 -1.12 -1.99
N GLN A 50 11.63 -0.31 -2.98
CA GLN A 50 10.71 0.41 -3.84
C GLN A 50 9.81 -0.56 -4.64
N ALA A 51 10.39 -1.61 -5.22
CA ALA A 51 9.65 -2.63 -5.96
C ALA A 51 8.70 -3.43 -5.05
N GLN A 52 9.11 -3.73 -3.80
CA GLN A 52 8.22 -4.34 -2.81
C GLN A 52 7.03 -3.44 -2.48
N LEU A 53 7.27 -2.14 -2.30
CA LEU A 53 6.22 -1.16 -2.02
C LEU A 53 5.24 -1.04 -3.21
N GLU A 54 5.73 -1.06 -4.45
CA GLU A 54 4.90 -1.09 -5.66
C GLU A 54 3.98 -2.32 -5.70
N ALA A 55 4.54 -3.52 -5.50
CA ALA A 55 3.77 -4.75 -5.50
C ALA A 55 2.70 -4.78 -4.38
N GLU A 56 3.04 -4.25 -3.21
CA GLU A 56 2.11 -4.17 -2.09
C GLU A 56 0.96 -3.21 -2.36
N ILE A 57 1.23 -2.06 -2.99
CA ILE A 57 0.23 -1.08 -3.45
C ILE A 57 -0.69 -1.70 -4.51
N GLU A 58 -0.15 -2.39 -5.52
CA GLU A 58 -0.97 -3.03 -6.56
C GLU A 58 -1.91 -4.08 -5.97
N ASN A 59 -1.39 -4.94 -5.09
CA ASN A 59 -2.22 -5.97 -4.46
C ASN A 59 -3.26 -5.35 -3.50
N LEU A 60 -2.96 -4.23 -2.83
CA LEU A 60 -3.98 -3.49 -2.06
C LEU A 60 -5.04 -2.86 -2.98
N SER A 61 -4.64 -2.28 -4.12
CA SER A 61 -5.56 -1.74 -5.14
C SER A 61 -6.51 -2.82 -5.62
N TRP A 62 -5.97 -3.98 -5.99
CA TRP A 62 -6.74 -5.13 -6.45
C TRP A 62 -7.73 -5.62 -5.40
N LYS A 63 -7.32 -5.67 -4.12
CA LYS A 63 -8.22 -6.08 -3.03
C LYS A 63 -9.31 -5.05 -2.76
N ILE A 64 -9.05 -3.75 -2.89
CA ILE A 64 -10.06 -2.69 -2.75
C ILE A 64 -11.08 -2.80 -3.91
N GLU A 65 -10.60 -3.00 -5.14
CA GLU A 65 -11.45 -3.19 -6.33
C GLU A 65 -12.29 -4.47 -6.24
N ARG A 66 -11.83 -5.48 -5.50
CA ARG A 66 -12.53 -6.77 -5.25
C ARG A 66 -13.07 -6.93 -3.83
N ALA A 67 -13.13 -5.85 -3.05
CA ALA A 67 -13.55 -5.89 -1.65
C ALA A 67 -15.04 -6.23 -1.48
N GLU A 68 -15.84 -6.22 -2.56
CA GLU A 68 -17.18 -6.83 -2.54
C GLU A 68 -17.14 -8.35 -2.26
N THR A 69 -15.96 -9.00 -2.29
CA THR A 69 -15.83 -10.46 -2.16
C THR A 69 -14.68 -10.97 -1.27
N THR A 70 -13.83 -10.10 -0.69
CA THR A 70 -12.58 -10.53 0.00
C THR A 70 -12.67 -10.42 1.53
N ASP A 71 -12.24 -11.47 2.24
CA ASP A 71 -12.36 -11.64 3.68
C ASP A 71 -11.47 -10.68 4.49
N ARG A 72 -12.07 -10.10 5.54
CA ARG A 72 -11.58 -8.98 6.36
C ARG A 72 -10.18 -9.19 6.99
N GLY A 73 -9.81 -10.43 7.31
CA GLY A 73 -8.54 -10.74 8.00
C GLY A 73 -7.30 -10.46 7.15
N ASP A 74 -7.38 -10.68 5.84
CA ASP A 74 -6.26 -10.51 4.91
C ASP A 74 -5.94 -9.05 4.59
N LEU A 75 -6.90 -8.15 4.83
CA LEU A 75 -6.74 -6.72 4.64
C LEU A 75 -6.14 -6.07 5.90
N GLU A 76 -6.54 -6.49 7.11
CA GLU A 76 -5.99 -5.97 8.38
C GLU A 76 -4.50 -6.31 8.56
N ILE A 77 -4.09 -7.55 8.24
CA ILE A 77 -2.68 -7.97 8.32
C ILE A 77 -1.82 -7.12 7.37
N LYS A 78 -2.31 -6.88 6.15
CA LYS A 78 -1.62 -6.08 5.14
C LYS A 78 -1.50 -4.61 5.54
N TRP A 79 -2.54 -4.08 6.18
CA TRP A 79 -2.57 -2.74 6.74
C TRP A 79 -1.48 -2.50 7.80
N ILE A 80 -1.28 -3.45 8.71
CA ILE A 80 -0.27 -3.34 9.77
C ILE A 80 1.14 -3.32 9.17
N LEU A 81 1.38 -4.14 8.13
CA LEU A 81 2.67 -4.21 7.45
C LEU A 81 2.98 -2.92 6.68
N LEU A 82 2.05 -2.45 5.83
CA LEU A 82 2.22 -1.21 5.06
C LEU A 82 2.44 0.02 5.94
N ARG A 83 1.75 0.10 7.08
CA ARG A 83 1.90 1.23 8.02
C ARG A 83 3.23 1.21 8.78
N ARG A 84 3.87 0.05 8.88
CA ARG A 84 5.22 -0.09 9.45
C ARG A 84 6.26 0.35 8.43
N ASP A 85 6.14 -0.10 7.19
CA ASP A 85 7.15 0.16 6.15
C ASP A 85 7.15 1.63 5.72
N VAL A 86 5.98 2.27 5.59
CA VAL A 86 5.87 3.72 5.32
C VAL A 86 6.48 4.60 6.42
N ARG A 87 6.61 4.08 7.65
CA ARG A 87 7.20 4.83 8.76
C ARG A 87 8.72 4.70 8.85
N HIS A 88 9.30 3.72 8.13
CA HIS A 88 10.73 3.43 8.14
C HIS A 88 11.43 3.88 6.85
N PHE A 89 10.67 4.31 5.84
CA PHE A 89 11.15 5.05 4.67
C PHE A 89 11.19 6.55 4.96
#